data_AF-G7NU74-F1
#
_entry.id   AF-G7NU74-F1
#
_cell.length_a   1.000
_cell.length_b   1.000
_cell.length_c   1.000
_cell.angle_alpha   90.00
_cell.angle_beta   90.00
_cell.angle_gamma   90.00
#
_symmetry.space_group_name_H-M   'P 1'
#
loop_
_entity.id
_entity.type
_entity.pdbx_description
1 polymer ?
#
loop_
_entity_poly.entity_id
_entity_poly.type
_entity_poly.pdbx_seq_one_letter_code
_entity_poly.pdbx_strand_id
1 'polypeptide(L)'
;MRGQQPLTVFIDLCLKNRTLDECLTCLFLWVKQREGLLHLCCKKLKMLGMPFHNIRNILKIVNLDCIQEVEVNCNWTLPVLAEFTPYLGQMRNLHRLILSDVDISHYISPEKKKEFVTQFTSQFLKLCYLQKLYMNSVSFLEGHLDQLLSCLKTPLKILAITNCVLLESDLRHLSQCPSVSQLRTLDLRGIRLANLCLVPLQVLLGKVAATLEYLGLDDCGIVDSQVSTILPALSRCFELTTFSFRGNPVSMATLENLLCHTIRLDNLCLELYPAPRDSYDADGTLCRSRFAQLGAELMGRVRDLREPKRILFCTDYCADCGNRTFYGLEVDQCCC
;
A
#
# COMPACT_ATOMS: atom_id res chain seq x y z
N MET A 1 -12.24 -6.17 51.44
CA MET A 1 -11.89 -4.95 50.68
C MET A 1 -12.17 -5.23 49.21
N ARG A 2 -13.19 -4.60 48.60
CA ARG A 2 -13.41 -4.72 47.15
C ARG A 2 -12.31 -3.92 46.46
N GLY A 3 -11.38 -4.58 45.78
CA GLY A 3 -10.33 -3.90 45.01
C GLY A 3 -10.98 -2.94 44.02
N GLN A 4 -10.66 -1.65 44.11
CA GLN A 4 -11.14 -0.66 43.15
C GLN A 4 -10.61 -1.06 41.77
N GLN A 5 -11.52 -1.29 40.82
CA GLN A 5 -11.12 -1.47 39.43
C GLN A 5 -10.47 -0.17 38.93
N PRO A 6 -9.27 -0.24 38.32
CA PRO A 6 -8.63 0.93 37.74
C PRO A 6 -9.54 1.58 36.68
N LEU A 7 -9.58 2.90 36.67
CA LEU A 7 -10.30 3.67 35.65
C LEU A 7 -9.57 3.53 34.32
N THR A 8 -10.23 3.01 33.29
CA THR A 8 -9.67 2.97 31.93
C THR A 8 -10.15 4.16 31.12
N VAL A 9 -9.20 4.96 30.64
CA VAL A 9 -9.46 6.09 29.74
C VAL A 9 -9.11 5.66 28.32
N PHE A 10 -10.05 5.83 27.40
CA PHE A 10 -9.84 5.54 25.98
C PHE A 10 -9.53 6.83 25.22
N ILE A 11 -8.48 6.80 24.40
CA ILE A 11 -8.07 7.92 23.56
C ILE A 11 -7.50 7.42 22.25
N ASP A 12 -7.62 8.22 21.18
CA ASP A 12 -6.82 8.03 19.97
C ASP A 12 -5.71 9.07 19.95
N LEU A 13 -4.47 8.64 19.70
CA LEU A 13 -3.29 9.49 19.78
C LEU A 13 -2.78 9.84 18.38
N CYS A 14 -2.63 11.14 18.12
CA CYS A 14 -2.03 11.64 16.89
C CYS A 14 -0.83 12.54 17.20
N LEU A 15 0.37 11.96 17.06
CA LEU A 15 1.66 12.56 17.42
C LEU A 15 2.27 13.28 16.20
N LYS A 16 1.73 14.46 15.88
CA LYS A 16 2.16 15.28 14.73
C LYS A 16 3.28 16.25 15.07
N ASN A 17 3.15 16.92 16.21
CA ASN A 17 4.05 18.01 16.60
C ASN A 17 5.31 17.46 17.28
N ARG A 18 6.37 18.26 17.31
CA ARG A 18 7.62 17.92 18.02
C ARG A 18 7.38 17.70 19.52
N THR A 19 6.40 18.41 20.08
CA THR A 19 5.99 18.37 21.48
C THR A 19 4.52 17.98 21.59
N LEU A 20 4.14 17.55 22.79
CA LEU A 20 2.74 17.32 23.13
C LEU A 20 2.00 18.65 23.23
N ASP A 21 0.70 18.62 22.92
CA ASP A 21 -0.19 19.72 23.28
C ASP A 21 -0.46 19.73 24.80
N GLU A 22 -1.00 20.85 25.28
CA GLU A 22 -1.28 21.04 26.71
C GLU A 22 -2.26 20.00 27.27
N CYS A 23 -3.26 19.59 26.48
CA CYS A 23 -4.28 18.63 26.91
C CYS A 23 -3.66 17.23 27.10
N LEU A 24 -2.89 16.75 26.14
CA LEU A 24 -2.16 15.47 26.24
C LEU A 24 -1.11 15.51 27.35
N THR A 25 -0.46 16.65 27.55
CA THR A 25 0.49 16.84 28.65
C THR A 25 -0.21 16.68 30.01
N CYS A 26 -1.34 17.38 30.21
CA CYS A 26 -2.16 17.25 31.41
C CYS A 26 -2.66 15.81 31.62
N LEU A 27 -3.12 15.15 30.55
CA LEU A 27 -3.57 13.77 30.61
C LEU A 27 -2.46 12.81 31.05
N PHE A 28 -1.27 12.91 30.48
CA PHE A 28 -0.16 12.03 30.87
C PHE A 28 0.35 12.33 32.28
N LEU A 29 0.31 13.58 32.73
CA LEU A 29 0.59 13.92 34.12
C LEU A 29 -0.45 13.29 35.06
N TRP A 30 -1.73 13.34 34.70
CA TRP A 30 -2.80 12.72 35.47
C TRP A 30 -2.66 11.20 35.56
N VAL A 31 -2.28 10.54 34.46
CA VAL A 31 -1.99 9.09 34.43
C VAL A 31 -0.82 8.77 35.35
N LYS A 32 0.28 9.53 35.27
CA LYS A 32 1.47 9.33 36.12
C LYS A 32 1.19 9.52 37.60
N GLN A 33 0.38 10.51 37.96
CA GLN A 33 0.00 10.77 39.36
C GLN A 33 -0.91 9.68 39.95
N ARG A 34 -1.58 8.89 39.09
CA ARG A 34 -2.53 7.85 39.48
C ARG A 34 -2.11 6.48 38.96
N GLU A 35 -0.81 6.21 38.99
CA GLU A 35 -0.24 4.94 38.57
C GLU A 35 -0.92 3.77 39.31
N GLY A 36 -1.32 2.73 38.59
CA GLY A 36 -2.06 1.59 39.13
C GLY A 36 -3.56 1.81 39.35
N LEU A 37 -4.05 3.06 39.37
CA LEU A 37 -5.48 3.40 39.49
C LEU A 37 -6.09 3.87 38.17
N LEU A 38 -5.26 4.26 37.21
CA LEU A 38 -5.70 4.74 35.90
C LEU A 38 -4.90 4.06 34.79
N HIS A 39 -5.61 3.52 33.80
CA HIS A 39 -5.01 2.93 32.61
C HIS A 39 -5.40 3.71 31.37
N LEU A 40 -4.39 4.12 30.60
CA LEU A 40 -4.62 4.79 29.33
C LEU A 40 -4.59 3.78 28.19
N CYS A 41 -5.72 3.61 27.54
CA CYS A 41 -5.93 2.65 26.47
C CYS A 41 -6.03 3.40 25.14
N CYS A 42 -5.04 3.22 24.26
CA CYS A 42 -5.04 3.82 22.94
C CYS A 42 -5.52 2.81 21.90
N LYS A 43 -6.55 3.13 21.10
CA LYS A 43 -6.98 2.24 20.01
C LYS A 43 -6.25 2.55 18.70
N LYS A 44 -6.12 3.84 18.37
CA LYS A 44 -5.42 4.30 17.15
C LYS A 44 -4.25 5.18 17.50
N LEU A 45 -3.06 4.79 17.06
CA LEU A 45 -1.82 5.54 17.23
C LEU A 45 -1.30 6.00 15.87
N LYS A 46 -1.19 7.31 15.68
CA LYS A 46 -0.54 7.93 14.51
C LYS A 46 0.72 8.67 14.93
N MET A 47 1.82 8.41 14.25
CA MET A 47 3.12 9.06 14.44
C MET A 47 3.48 9.73 13.12
N LEU A 48 3.35 11.06 13.06
CA LEU A 48 3.40 11.83 11.80
C LEU A 48 4.53 12.86 11.72
N GLY A 49 5.38 12.95 12.76
CA GLY A 49 6.44 13.97 12.80
C GLY A 49 7.13 14.13 14.15
N MET A 50 6.58 13.55 15.22
CA MET A 50 7.21 13.57 16.53
C MET A 50 8.51 12.72 16.53
N PRO A 51 9.63 13.21 17.09
CA PRO A 51 10.84 12.41 17.25
C PRO A 51 10.61 11.16 18.11
N PHE A 52 11.26 10.05 17.75
CA PHE A 52 11.01 8.77 18.42
C PHE A 52 11.31 8.78 19.93
N HIS A 53 12.31 9.53 20.40
CA HIS A 53 12.59 9.62 21.85
C HIS A 53 11.39 10.17 22.66
N ASN A 54 10.60 11.10 22.09
CA ASN A 54 9.39 11.62 22.72
C ASN A 54 8.26 10.59 22.65
N ILE A 55 8.08 9.96 21.47
CA ILE A 55 7.12 8.87 21.27
C ILE A 55 7.36 7.74 22.27
N ARG A 56 8.63 7.35 22.48
CA ARG A 56 9.04 6.30 23.41
C ARG A 56 8.53 6.56 24.82
N ASN A 57 8.59 7.80 25.29
CA ASN A 57 8.09 8.16 26.63
C ASN A 57 6.56 8.01 26.72
N ILE A 58 5.85 8.26 25.62
CA ILE A 58 4.39 8.10 25.54
C ILE A 58 4.03 6.61 25.50
N LEU A 59 4.73 5.81 24.70
CA LEU A 59 4.50 4.36 24.58
C LEU A 59 4.72 3.60 25.90
N LYS A 60 5.51 4.15 26.83
CA LYS A 60 5.69 3.60 28.18
C LYS A 60 4.49 3.85 29.11
N ILE A 61 3.65 4.82 28.80
CA ILE A 61 2.50 5.22 29.62
C ILE A 61 1.22 4.54 29.12
N VAL A 62 1.12 4.36 27.81
CA VAL A 62 -0.05 3.77 27.14
C VAL A 62 -0.02 2.25 27.26
N ASN A 63 -1.19 1.66 27.51
CA ASN A 63 -1.36 0.21 27.40
C ASN A 63 -1.32 -0.20 25.92
N LEU A 64 -0.22 -0.83 25.49
CA LEU A 64 0.03 -1.22 24.10
C LEU A 64 -0.88 -2.36 23.62
N ASP A 65 -1.37 -3.21 24.53
CA ASP A 65 -2.30 -4.29 24.16
C ASP A 65 -3.64 -3.74 23.66
N CYS A 66 -3.99 -2.50 23.99
CA CYS A 66 -5.20 -1.86 23.48
C CYS A 66 -5.13 -1.44 22.00
N ILE A 67 -3.93 -1.32 21.44
CA ILE A 67 -3.71 -0.69 20.14
C ILE A 67 -4.16 -1.64 19.03
N GLN A 68 -5.05 -1.13 18.17
CA GLN A 68 -5.63 -1.85 17.04
C GLN A 68 -5.16 -1.29 15.70
N GLU A 69 -4.80 -0.02 15.64
CA GLU A 69 -4.29 0.63 14.43
C GLU A 69 -3.04 1.45 14.73
N VAL A 70 -1.99 1.25 13.92
CA VAL A 70 -0.75 2.03 13.96
C VAL A 70 -0.48 2.62 12.59
N GLU A 71 -0.19 3.91 12.57
CA GLU A 71 0.31 4.63 11.39
C GLU A 71 1.65 5.28 11.76
N VAL A 72 2.73 4.81 11.13
CA VAL A 72 4.05 5.43 11.18
C VAL A 72 4.25 6.13 9.84
N ASN A 73 4.22 7.46 9.86
CA ASN A 73 4.55 8.31 8.72
C ASN A 73 5.53 9.38 9.21
N CYS A 74 6.73 8.91 9.53
CA CYS A 74 7.84 9.73 9.92
C CYS A 74 9.01 9.27 9.04
N ASN A 75 9.87 10.19 8.61
CA ASN A 75 11.11 9.90 7.88
C ASN A 75 12.12 9.17 8.80
N TRP A 76 11.76 7.98 9.27
CA TRP A 76 12.55 7.16 10.18
C TRP A 76 13.61 6.42 9.39
N THR A 77 14.79 6.32 9.98
CA THR A 77 15.80 5.38 9.49
C THR A 77 15.52 3.99 10.07
N LEU A 78 16.00 2.94 9.39
CA LEU A 78 15.88 1.56 9.85
C LEU A 78 16.31 1.34 11.33
N PRO A 79 17.37 1.97 11.88
CA PRO A 79 17.69 1.87 13.30
C PRO A 79 16.62 2.46 14.22
N VAL A 80 16.02 3.59 13.86
CA VAL A 80 14.92 4.18 14.64
C VAL A 80 13.71 3.25 14.62
N LEU A 81 13.41 2.65 13.46
CA LEU A 81 12.39 1.62 13.36
C LEU A 81 12.72 0.41 14.26
N ALA A 82 13.99 -0.02 14.29
CA ALA A 82 14.45 -1.10 15.15
C ALA A 82 14.30 -0.79 16.65
N GLU A 83 14.45 0.47 17.07
CA GLU A 83 14.15 0.89 18.43
C GLU A 83 12.65 0.88 18.76
N PHE A 84 11.78 1.10 17.77
CA PHE A 84 10.32 1.00 17.90
C PHE A 84 9.82 -0.46 17.95
N THR A 85 10.51 -1.36 17.26
CA THR A 85 10.16 -2.78 17.11
C THR A 85 9.69 -3.48 18.41
N PRO A 86 10.36 -3.34 19.58
CA PRO A 86 9.91 -4.01 20.80
C PRO A 86 8.51 -3.56 21.28
N TYR A 87 8.13 -2.32 20.99
CA TYR A 87 6.80 -1.79 21.30
C TYR A 87 5.75 -2.35 20.33
N LEU A 88 6.08 -2.44 19.04
CA LEU A 88 5.22 -3.07 18.04
C LEU A 88 4.87 -4.51 18.43
N GLY A 89 5.87 -5.29 18.88
CA GLY A 89 5.65 -6.67 19.32
C GLY A 89 4.78 -6.83 20.57
N GLN A 90 4.52 -5.75 21.31
CA GLN A 90 3.59 -5.74 22.46
C GLN A 90 2.15 -5.39 22.04
N MET A 91 1.93 -4.90 20.81
CA MET A 91 0.60 -4.53 20.31
C MET A 91 -0.13 -5.77 19.79
N ARG A 92 -0.44 -6.71 20.68
CA ARG A 92 -0.95 -8.04 20.29
C ARG A 92 -2.29 -7.99 19.58
N ASN A 93 -3.10 -6.97 19.84
CA ASN A 93 -4.42 -6.75 19.22
C ASN A 93 -4.35 -5.86 17.96
N LEU A 94 -3.18 -5.71 17.34
CA LEU A 94 -3.03 -4.87 16.14
C LEU A 94 -3.71 -5.51 14.93
N HIS A 95 -4.64 -4.78 14.31
CA HIS A 95 -5.37 -5.19 13.10
C HIS A 95 -4.87 -4.49 11.84
N ARG A 96 -4.33 -3.26 12.00
CA ARG A 96 -3.87 -2.42 10.90
C ARG A 96 -2.51 -1.80 11.22
N LEU A 97 -1.57 -1.96 10.29
CA LEU A 97 -0.26 -1.32 10.33
C LEU A 97 -0.02 -0.56 9.02
N ILE A 98 0.24 0.74 9.12
CA ILE A 98 0.77 1.56 8.04
C ILE A 98 2.19 1.96 8.42
N LEU A 99 3.13 1.70 7.51
CA LEU A 99 4.50 2.15 7.59
C LEU A 99 4.82 2.97 6.34
N SER A 100 5.34 4.17 6.50
CA SER A 100 5.67 5.07 5.40
C SER A 100 7.03 5.72 5.62
N ASP A 101 7.75 5.92 4.51
CA ASP A 101 8.99 6.69 4.43
C ASP A 101 10.08 6.21 5.40
N VAL A 102 10.35 4.91 5.36
CA VAL A 102 11.43 4.29 6.13
C VAL A 102 12.63 4.03 5.24
N ASP A 103 13.70 4.77 5.52
CA ASP A 103 14.93 4.69 4.73
C ASP A 103 16.04 3.90 5.43
N ILE A 104 16.98 3.39 4.64
CA ILE A 104 18.20 2.76 5.15
C ILE A 104 19.25 3.86 5.29
N SER A 105 19.76 4.08 6.50
CA SER A 105 20.88 5.00 6.68
C SER A 105 22.10 4.52 5.91
N HIS A 106 22.74 5.43 5.16
CA HIS A 106 23.91 5.15 4.32
C HIS A 106 25.12 4.56 5.06
N TYR A 107 25.15 4.67 6.38
CA TYR A 107 26.27 4.25 7.22
C TYR A 107 26.08 2.85 7.84
N ILE A 108 25.00 2.14 7.52
CA ILE A 108 24.70 0.81 8.09
C ILE A 108 25.36 -0.27 7.24
N SER A 109 26.12 -1.16 7.88
CA SER A 109 26.69 -2.33 7.20
C SER A 109 25.61 -3.34 6.79
N PRO A 110 25.82 -4.16 5.75
CA PRO A 110 24.85 -5.18 5.33
C PRO A 110 24.42 -6.13 6.47
N GLU A 111 25.32 -6.47 7.38
CA GLU A 111 25.05 -7.35 8.52
C GLU A 111 24.09 -6.68 9.50
N LYS A 112 24.34 -5.41 9.86
CA LYS A 112 23.45 -4.63 10.73
C LYS A 112 22.10 -4.36 10.07
N LYS A 113 22.07 -4.14 8.75
CA LYS A 113 20.81 -4.04 8.00
C LYS A 113 19.99 -5.31 8.20
N LYS A 114 20.60 -6.48 7.96
CA LYS A 114 19.92 -7.78 8.14
C LYS A 114 19.45 -7.99 9.58
N GLU A 115 20.26 -7.62 10.57
CA GLU A 115 19.89 -7.69 11.98
C GLU A 115 18.65 -6.86 12.28
N PHE A 116 18.62 -5.58 11.89
CA PHE A 116 17.46 -4.71 12.13
C PHE A 116 16.20 -5.17 11.39
N VAL A 117 16.35 -5.65 10.14
CA VAL A 117 15.23 -6.22 9.38
C VAL A 117 14.70 -7.47 10.07
N THR A 118 15.57 -8.37 10.52
CA THR A 118 15.18 -9.59 11.24
C THR A 118 14.48 -9.22 12.56
N GLN A 119 15.04 -8.26 13.30
CA GLN A 119 14.47 -7.77 14.54
C GLN A 119 13.04 -7.25 14.32
N PHE A 120 12.83 -6.40 13.30
CA PHE A 120 11.53 -5.85 12.94
C PHE A 120 10.54 -6.92 12.51
N THR A 121 10.90 -7.71 11.49
CA THR A 121 10.03 -8.72 10.88
C THR A 121 9.61 -9.81 11.87
N SER A 122 10.50 -10.23 12.78
CA SER A 122 10.19 -11.23 13.80
C SER A 122 9.04 -10.85 14.73
N GLN A 123 8.73 -9.56 14.91
CA GLN A 123 7.59 -9.15 15.74
C GLN A 123 6.24 -9.48 15.11
N PHE A 124 6.17 -9.67 13.79
CA PHE A 124 4.94 -10.07 13.11
C PHE A 124 4.42 -11.42 13.58
N LEU A 125 5.30 -12.29 14.13
CA LEU A 125 4.89 -13.54 14.79
C LEU A 125 3.95 -13.32 15.98
N LYS A 126 3.99 -12.13 16.60
CA LYS A 126 3.16 -11.75 17.76
C LYS A 126 1.89 -11.00 17.36
N LEU A 127 1.78 -10.57 16.09
CA LEU A 127 0.68 -9.75 15.57
C LEU A 127 -0.44 -10.64 15.03
N CYS A 128 -1.03 -11.45 15.90
CA CYS A 128 -1.98 -12.52 15.54
C CYS A 128 -3.37 -12.04 15.06
N TYR A 129 -3.60 -10.73 14.95
CA TYR A 129 -4.85 -10.17 14.41
C TYR A 129 -4.60 -9.25 13.21
N LEU A 130 -3.36 -9.14 12.75
CA LEU A 130 -3.01 -8.24 11.65
C LEU A 130 -3.68 -8.73 10.36
N GLN A 131 -4.52 -7.88 9.78
CA GLN A 131 -5.25 -8.16 8.54
C GLN A 131 -4.99 -7.10 7.46
N LYS A 132 -4.51 -5.91 7.85
CA LYS A 132 -4.31 -4.79 6.93
C LYS A 132 -2.89 -4.25 7.07
N LEU A 133 -2.09 -4.44 6.03
CA LEU A 133 -0.70 -4.04 6.00
C LEU A 133 -0.46 -3.08 4.84
N TYR A 134 0.05 -1.88 5.15
CA TYR A 134 0.42 -0.86 4.19
C TYR A 134 1.88 -0.48 4.40
N MET A 135 2.66 -0.51 3.34
CA MET A 135 4.07 -0.16 3.31
C MET A 135 4.31 0.75 2.12
N ASN A 136 4.59 2.02 2.37
CA ASN A 136 4.86 3.01 1.34
C ASN A 136 6.31 3.50 1.46
N SER A 137 7.10 3.48 0.39
CA SER A 137 8.48 3.98 0.42
C SER A 137 9.33 3.36 1.55
N VAL A 138 9.27 2.02 1.69
CA VAL A 138 9.98 1.27 2.73
C VAL A 138 11.21 0.57 2.12
N SER A 139 12.36 1.24 2.17
CA SER A 139 13.58 0.85 1.44
C SER A 139 14.15 -0.51 1.85
N PHE A 140 13.94 -0.95 3.10
CA PHE A 140 14.53 -2.21 3.58
C PHE A 140 13.83 -3.48 3.07
N LEU A 141 12.69 -3.37 2.37
CA LEU A 141 11.98 -4.53 1.82
C LEU A 141 12.72 -5.21 0.67
N GLU A 142 13.57 -4.47 -0.05
CA GLU A 142 14.35 -4.98 -1.18
C GLU A 142 15.19 -6.20 -0.76
N GLY A 143 14.85 -7.37 -1.30
CA GLY A 143 15.52 -8.64 -1.03
C GLY A 143 15.25 -9.24 0.36
N HIS A 144 14.26 -8.73 1.09
CA HIS A 144 13.94 -9.17 2.46
C HIS A 144 12.44 -9.35 2.72
N LEU A 145 11.60 -9.30 1.68
CA LEU A 145 10.15 -9.45 1.85
C LEU A 145 9.78 -10.85 2.39
N ASP A 146 10.58 -11.86 2.06
CA ASP A 146 10.45 -13.24 2.54
C ASP A 146 10.44 -13.35 4.07
N GLN A 147 11.32 -12.61 4.75
CA GLN A 147 11.43 -12.62 6.21
C GLN A 147 10.13 -12.11 6.84
N LEU A 148 9.57 -11.04 6.30
CA LEU A 148 8.29 -10.50 6.77
C LEU A 148 7.14 -11.48 6.52
N LEU A 149 7.03 -11.97 5.28
CA LEU A 149 5.95 -12.86 4.88
C LEU A 149 5.95 -14.18 5.65
N SER A 150 7.14 -14.71 5.98
CA SER A 150 7.29 -15.94 6.78
C SER A 150 6.79 -15.78 8.22
N CYS A 151 6.75 -14.55 8.74
CA CYS A 151 6.31 -14.23 10.09
C CYS A 151 4.79 -13.99 10.21
N LEU A 152 4.08 -13.83 9.09
CA LEU A 152 2.62 -13.60 9.09
C LEU A 152 1.86 -14.87 9.48
N LYS A 153 1.16 -14.86 10.61
CA LYS A 153 0.32 -15.97 11.08
C LYS A 153 -1.14 -15.88 10.62
N THR A 154 -1.63 -14.68 10.37
CA THR A 154 -3.01 -14.45 9.95
C THR A 154 -3.12 -14.13 8.47
N PRO A 155 -4.19 -14.61 7.80
CA PRO A 155 -4.49 -14.17 6.45
C PRO A 155 -4.77 -12.66 6.41
N LEU A 156 -4.02 -11.96 5.56
CA LEU A 156 -4.25 -10.55 5.25
C LEU A 156 -5.50 -10.41 4.37
N LYS A 157 -6.25 -9.33 4.61
CA LYS A 157 -7.33 -8.84 3.76
C LYS A 157 -6.86 -7.70 2.86
N ILE A 158 -5.92 -6.89 3.34
CA ILE A 158 -5.34 -5.78 2.58
C ILE A 158 -3.82 -5.86 2.65
N LEU A 159 -3.18 -5.85 1.49
CA LEU A 159 -1.76 -5.65 1.33
C LEU A 159 -1.52 -4.55 0.31
N ALA A 160 -0.91 -3.46 0.78
CA ALA A 160 -0.41 -2.39 -0.07
C ALA A 160 1.09 -2.26 0.13
N ILE A 161 1.88 -2.49 -0.91
CA ILE A 161 3.30 -2.20 -0.96
C ILE A 161 3.47 -1.20 -2.09
N THR A 162 3.71 0.07 -1.78
CA THR A 162 3.70 1.13 -2.79
C THR A 162 5.01 1.92 -2.77
N ASN A 163 5.48 2.36 -3.95
CA ASN A 163 6.72 3.14 -4.08
C ASN A 163 7.94 2.48 -3.41
N CYS A 164 7.96 1.15 -3.33
CA CYS A 164 9.07 0.36 -2.80
C CYS A 164 9.88 -0.25 -3.94
N VAL A 165 11.16 -0.53 -3.69
CA VAL A 165 11.98 -1.36 -4.57
C VAL A 165 11.82 -2.82 -4.15
N LEU A 166 11.40 -3.68 -5.08
CA LEU A 166 11.30 -5.12 -4.89
C LEU A 166 12.09 -5.86 -5.97
N LEU A 167 12.69 -6.98 -5.59
CA LEU A 167 13.33 -7.91 -6.52
C LEU A 167 12.32 -8.93 -7.06
N GLU A 168 12.69 -9.63 -8.13
CA GLU A 168 11.87 -10.73 -8.64
C GLU A 168 11.69 -11.84 -7.58
N SER A 169 12.70 -12.10 -6.75
CA SER A 169 12.59 -13.03 -5.62
C SER A 169 11.51 -12.61 -4.63
N ASP A 170 11.38 -11.31 -4.34
CA ASP A 170 10.36 -10.81 -3.43
C ASP A 170 8.95 -11.07 -3.98
N LEU A 171 8.74 -10.90 -5.29
CA LEU A 171 7.48 -11.25 -5.96
C LEU A 171 7.20 -12.77 -5.89
N ARG A 172 8.23 -13.61 -6.07
CA ARG A 172 8.09 -15.07 -5.90
C ARG A 172 7.66 -15.42 -4.48
N HIS A 173 8.32 -14.87 -3.46
CA HIS A 173 7.96 -15.10 -2.06
C HIS A 173 6.55 -14.61 -1.75
N LEU A 174 6.16 -13.45 -2.28
CA LEU A 174 4.81 -12.92 -2.14
C LEU A 174 3.76 -13.87 -2.74
N SER A 175 4.00 -14.36 -3.97
CA SER A 175 3.10 -15.30 -4.64
C SER A 175 2.96 -16.64 -3.91
N GLN A 176 3.99 -17.07 -3.17
CA GLN A 176 4.02 -18.34 -2.44
C GLN A 176 3.44 -18.22 -1.03
N CYS A 177 3.41 -17.02 -0.44
CA CYS A 177 2.93 -16.80 0.91
C CYS A 177 1.47 -17.32 1.10
N PRO A 178 1.20 -18.17 2.10
CA PRO A 178 -0.16 -18.62 2.40
C PRO A 178 -1.04 -17.49 2.95
N SER A 179 -0.44 -16.59 3.72
CA SER A 179 -1.13 -15.50 4.43
C SER A 179 -1.70 -14.43 3.49
N VAL A 180 -1.42 -14.47 2.18
CA VAL A 180 -2.01 -13.56 1.19
C VAL A 180 -3.16 -14.20 0.38
N SER A 181 -3.52 -15.46 0.64
CA SER A 181 -4.51 -16.20 -0.16
C SER A 181 -5.96 -15.71 -0.01
N GLN A 182 -6.20 -14.70 0.83
CA GLN A 182 -7.52 -14.17 1.17
C GLN A 182 -7.60 -12.65 0.99
N LEU A 183 -6.66 -12.08 0.22
CA LEU A 183 -6.62 -10.66 -0.06
C LEU A 183 -7.85 -10.22 -0.83
N ARG A 184 -8.43 -9.11 -0.36
CA ARG A 184 -9.42 -8.30 -1.07
C ARG A 184 -8.80 -7.11 -1.76
N THR A 185 -7.68 -6.61 -1.23
CA THR A 185 -6.96 -5.49 -1.80
C THR A 185 -5.49 -5.86 -1.98
N LEU A 186 -5.03 -5.78 -3.22
CA LEU A 186 -3.62 -5.81 -3.57
C LEU A 186 -3.26 -4.50 -4.27
N ASP A 187 -2.34 -3.75 -3.68
CA ASP A 187 -1.87 -2.49 -4.23
C ASP A 187 -0.35 -2.50 -4.32
N LEU A 188 0.16 -2.50 -5.54
CA LEU A 188 1.60 -2.54 -5.86
C LEU A 188 2.05 -1.27 -6.62
N ARG A 189 1.29 -0.18 -6.51
CA ARG A 189 1.53 1.06 -7.25
C ARG A 189 2.94 1.61 -7.00
N GLY A 190 3.59 2.07 -8.06
CA GLY A 190 4.93 2.65 -8.02
C GLY A 190 6.05 1.64 -7.78
N ILE A 191 5.77 0.33 -7.71
CA ILE A 191 6.81 -0.69 -7.76
C ILE A 191 7.27 -0.86 -9.20
N ARG A 192 8.57 -0.71 -9.46
CA ARG A 192 9.14 -0.93 -10.80
C ARG A 192 9.09 -2.42 -11.16
N LEU A 193 8.09 -2.79 -11.97
CA LEU A 193 7.90 -4.13 -12.52
C LEU A 193 8.44 -4.28 -13.94
N ALA A 194 8.88 -3.18 -14.57
CA ALA A 194 9.56 -3.19 -15.86
C ALA A 194 10.73 -4.20 -15.86
N ASN A 195 10.80 -5.03 -16.91
CA ASN A 195 11.84 -6.05 -17.10
C ASN A 195 11.88 -7.21 -16.08
N LEU A 196 10.93 -7.29 -15.13
CA LEU A 196 10.80 -8.44 -14.23
C LEU A 196 9.91 -9.53 -14.84
N CYS A 197 10.11 -10.79 -14.44
CA CYS A 197 9.15 -11.85 -14.75
C CYS A 197 7.85 -11.64 -13.96
N LEU A 198 6.70 -11.53 -14.65
CA LEU A 198 5.39 -11.35 -13.99
C LEU A 198 4.66 -12.67 -13.70
N VAL A 199 5.27 -13.83 -13.95
CA VAL A 199 4.68 -15.13 -13.59
C VAL A 199 4.35 -15.22 -12.09
N PRO A 200 5.18 -14.74 -11.15
CA PRO A 200 4.79 -14.71 -9.74
C PRO A 200 3.54 -13.85 -9.47
N LEU A 201 3.39 -12.71 -10.15
CA LEU A 201 2.19 -11.88 -10.02
C LEU A 201 0.97 -12.59 -10.61
N GLN A 202 1.11 -13.28 -11.74
CA GLN A 202 0.05 -14.12 -12.31
C GLN A 202 -0.38 -15.22 -11.32
N VAL A 203 0.56 -15.91 -10.68
CA VAL A 203 0.28 -16.94 -9.66
C VAL A 203 -0.45 -16.33 -8.46
N LEU A 204 0.00 -15.16 -7.99
CA LEU A 204 -0.66 -14.44 -6.90
C LEU A 204 -2.11 -14.09 -7.27
N LEU A 205 -2.34 -13.49 -8.43
CA LEU A 205 -3.68 -13.15 -8.92
C LEU A 205 -4.57 -14.39 -9.02
N GLY A 206 -4.05 -15.50 -9.56
CA GLY A 206 -4.77 -16.76 -9.63
C GLY A 206 -5.15 -17.31 -8.26
N LYS A 207 -4.28 -17.13 -7.25
CA LYS A 207 -4.52 -17.53 -5.86
C LYS A 207 -5.61 -16.69 -5.20
N VAL A 208 -5.70 -15.38 -5.51
CA VAL A 208 -6.67 -14.45 -4.89
C VAL A 208 -7.88 -14.16 -5.77
N ALA A 209 -8.03 -14.83 -6.91
CA ALA A 209 -9.05 -14.55 -7.91
C ALA A 209 -10.49 -14.58 -7.34
N ALA A 210 -10.76 -15.45 -6.37
CA ALA A 210 -12.09 -15.57 -5.74
C ALA A 210 -12.37 -14.52 -4.65
N THR A 211 -11.40 -13.69 -4.28
CA THR A 211 -11.55 -12.72 -3.17
C THR A 211 -11.12 -11.30 -3.51
N LEU A 212 -10.38 -11.10 -4.60
CA LEU A 212 -9.78 -9.80 -4.92
C LEU A 212 -10.82 -8.80 -5.42
N GLU A 213 -11.04 -7.73 -4.66
CA GLU A 213 -11.98 -6.64 -4.93
C GLU A 213 -11.28 -5.40 -5.51
N TYR A 214 -10.01 -5.17 -5.17
CA TYR A 214 -9.18 -4.05 -5.64
C TYR A 214 -7.80 -4.53 -6.09
N LEU A 215 -7.40 -4.13 -7.29
CA LEU A 215 -6.05 -4.30 -7.83
C LEU A 215 -5.48 -2.96 -8.30
N GLY A 216 -4.37 -2.53 -7.69
CA GLY A 216 -3.61 -1.35 -8.08
C GLY A 216 -2.23 -1.72 -8.63
N LEU A 217 -1.96 -1.35 -9.87
CA LEU A 217 -0.70 -1.55 -10.60
C LEU A 217 -0.30 -0.27 -11.35
N ASP A 218 -0.66 0.90 -10.82
CA ASP A 218 -0.26 2.19 -11.38
C ASP A 218 1.26 2.39 -11.30
N ASP A 219 1.82 3.06 -12.30
CA ASP A 219 3.21 3.52 -12.32
C ASP A 219 4.23 2.39 -12.12
N CYS A 220 3.89 1.19 -12.59
CA CYS A 220 4.74 0.01 -12.45
C CYS A 220 5.73 -0.17 -13.61
N GLY A 221 5.59 0.60 -14.69
CA GLY A 221 6.42 0.47 -15.90
C GLY A 221 6.20 -0.86 -16.65
N ILE A 222 5.04 -1.50 -16.48
CA ILE A 222 4.69 -2.74 -17.17
C ILE A 222 4.55 -2.46 -18.67
N VAL A 223 5.27 -3.21 -19.50
CA VAL A 223 5.23 -3.09 -20.97
C VAL A 223 4.32 -4.14 -21.62
N ASP A 224 4.03 -3.97 -22.91
CA ASP A 224 3.17 -4.83 -23.72
C ASP A 224 3.40 -6.33 -23.53
N SER A 225 4.65 -6.79 -23.61
CA SER A 225 5.02 -8.20 -23.49
C SER A 225 4.77 -8.79 -22.10
N GLN A 226 4.70 -7.95 -21.07
CA GLN A 226 4.46 -8.38 -19.69
C GLN A 226 2.96 -8.43 -19.37
N VAL A 227 2.13 -7.57 -19.96
CA VAL A 227 0.67 -7.55 -19.72
C VAL A 227 0.05 -8.90 -20.02
N SER A 228 0.38 -9.51 -21.16
CA SER A 228 -0.15 -10.82 -21.57
C SER A 228 0.09 -11.93 -20.53
N THR A 229 1.13 -11.80 -19.69
CA THR A 229 1.42 -12.76 -18.63
C THR A 229 0.35 -12.77 -17.55
N ILE A 230 -0.21 -11.61 -17.18
CA ILE A 230 -1.16 -11.52 -16.06
C ILE A 230 -2.63 -11.66 -16.48
N LEU A 231 -2.95 -11.45 -17.77
CA LEU A 231 -4.34 -11.49 -18.30
C LEU A 231 -5.11 -12.78 -17.96
N PRO A 232 -4.54 -14.00 -18.08
CA PRO A 232 -5.30 -15.22 -17.80
C PRO A 232 -5.72 -15.35 -16.33
N ALA A 233 -4.92 -14.81 -15.41
CA ALA A 233 -5.26 -14.82 -13.99
C ALA A 233 -6.24 -13.67 -13.67
N LEU A 234 -6.01 -12.48 -14.23
CA LEU A 234 -6.87 -11.31 -14.05
C LEU A 234 -8.31 -11.57 -14.51
N SER A 235 -8.49 -12.22 -15.66
CA SER A 235 -9.82 -12.55 -16.21
C SER A 235 -10.65 -13.51 -15.35
N ARG A 236 -10.05 -14.09 -14.30
CA ARG A 236 -10.72 -14.96 -13.32
C ARG A 236 -11.08 -14.24 -12.02
N CYS A 237 -10.69 -12.98 -11.85
CA CYS A 237 -10.94 -12.18 -10.66
C CYS A 237 -12.37 -11.60 -10.66
N PHE A 238 -13.40 -12.45 -10.60
CA PHE A 238 -14.80 -12.02 -10.76
C PHE A 238 -15.31 -11.09 -9.66
N GLU A 239 -14.67 -11.07 -8.49
CA GLU A 239 -15.00 -10.15 -7.40
C GLU A 239 -14.39 -8.74 -7.60
N LEU A 240 -13.59 -8.53 -8.64
CA LEU A 240 -12.86 -7.28 -8.85
C LEU A 240 -13.82 -6.14 -9.14
N THR A 241 -13.82 -5.14 -8.26
CA THR A 241 -14.64 -3.93 -8.38
C THR A 241 -13.83 -2.73 -8.87
N THR A 242 -12.54 -2.70 -8.56
CA THR A 242 -11.64 -1.62 -8.96
C THR A 242 -10.35 -2.17 -9.53
N PHE A 243 -10.02 -1.76 -10.74
CA PHE A 243 -8.74 -2.04 -11.38
C PHE A 243 -8.06 -0.75 -11.81
N SER A 244 -6.85 -0.51 -11.29
CA SER A 244 -6.05 0.66 -11.63
C SER A 244 -4.72 0.23 -12.23
N PHE A 245 -4.43 0.71 -13.44
CA PHE A 245 -3.29 0.32 -14.27
C PHE A 245 -2.61 1.54 -14.92
N ARG A 246 -2.78 2.74 -14.36
CA ARG A 246 -2.35 4.02 -14.95
C ARG A 246 -0.83 4.14 -15.04
N GLY A 247 -0.32 4.99 -15.93
CA GLY A 247 1.12 5.28 -16.06
C GLY A 247 2.00 4.07 -16.44
N ASN A 248 1.39 3.01 -16.98
CA ASN A 248 2.15 1.93 -17.61
C ASN A 248 2.28 2.20 -19.12
N PRO A 249 3.48 2.10 -19.71
CA PRO A 249 3.74 2.45 -21.11
C PRO A 249 3.30 1.35 -22.07
N VAL A 250 1.98 1.19 -22.23
CA VAL A 250 1.37 0.13 -23.06
C VAL A 250 0.75 0.70 -24.34
N SER A 251 0.86 -0.05 -25.43
CA SER A 251 0.27 0.32 -26.72
C SER A 251 -1.25 0.20 -26.72
N MET A 252 -1.87 0.83 -27.73
CA MET A 252 -3.29 0.69 -28.06
C MET A 252 -3.70 -0.78 -28.18
N ALA A 253 -2.93 -1.59 -28.90
CA ALA A 253 -3.23 -3.00 -29.11
C ALA A 253 -3.24 -3.80 -27.79
N THR A 254 -2.30 -3.52 -26.89
CA THR A 254 -2.28 -4.13 -25.55
C THR A 254 -3.47 -3.70 -24.71
N LEU A 255 -3.86 -2.43 -24.76
CA LEU A 255 -5.03 -1.92 -24.04
C LEU A 255 -6.33 -2.55 -24.56
N GLU A 256 -6.49 -2.68 -25.88
CA GLU A 256 -7.61 -3.42 -26.46
C GLU A 256 -7.66 -4.85 -25.93
N ASN A 257 -6.53 -5.55 -25.93
CA ASN A 257 -6.45 -6.91 -25.42
C ASN A 257 -6.79 -7.00 -23.92
N LEU A 258 -6.29 -6.05 -23.11
CA LEU A 258 -6.59 -5.97 -21.69
C LEU A 258 -8.08 -5.74 -21.43
N LEU A 259 -8.70 -4.80 -22.15
CA LEU A 259 -10.14 -4.51 -22.07
C LEU A 259 -10.98 -5.73 -22.47
N CYS A 260 -10.56 -6.47 -23.51
CA CYS A 260 -11.22 -7.70 -23.91
C CYS A 260 -11.22 -8.77 -22.80
N HIS A 261 -10.16 -8.81 -21.98
CA HIS A 261 -10.05 -9.74 -20.86
C HIS A 261 -10.81 -9.28 -19.60
N THR A 262 -11.19 -8.00 -19.50
CA THR A 262 -12.02 -7.50 -18.40
C THR A 262 -13.52 -7.52 -18.70
N ILE A 263 -13.94 -7.90 -19.92
CA ILE A 263 -15.37 -7.98 -20.30
C ILE A 263 -16.19 -8.80 -19.31
N ARG A 264 -15.66 -9.96 -18.88
CA ARG A 264 -16.36 -10.92 -18.01
C ARG A 264 -16.34 -10.55 -16.53
N LEU A 265 -15.74 -9.41 -16.17
CA LEU A 265 -15.62 -8.95 -14.80
C LEU A 265 -16.77 -7.96 -14.50
N ASP A 266 -17.98 -8.50 -14.40
CA ASP A 266 -19.24 -7.73 -14.31
C ASP A 266 -19.33 -6.85 -13.05
N ASN A 267 -18.54 -7.17 -12.02
CA ASN A 267 -18.45 -6.41 -10.78
C ASN A 267 -17.60 -5.14 -10.90
N LEU A 268 -16.84 -4.96 -12.00
CA LEU A 268 -16.03 -3.76 -12.19
C LEU A 268 -16.88 -2.49 -12.18
N CYS A 269 -16.59 -1.64 -11.19
CA CYS A 269 -17.23 -0.35 -10.98
C CYS A 269 -16.32 0.80 -11.38
N LEU A 270 -15.00 0.63 -11.27
CA LEU A 270 -14.02 1.63 -11.63
C LEU A 270 -12.81 0.99 -12.30
N GLU A 271 -12.53 1.41 -13.53
CA GLU A 271 -11.32 1.02 -14.25
C GLU A 271 -10.53 2.28 -14.63
N LEU A 272 -9.24 2.25 -14.31
CA LEU A 272 -8.32 3.35 -14.57
C LEU A 272 -7.18 2.84 -15.45
N TYR A 273 -7.18 3.22 -16.71
CA TYR A 273 -6.19 2.81 -17.70
C TYR A 273 -5.22 3.94 -18.05
N PRO A 274 -4.00 3.63 -18.50
CA PRO A 274 -3.11 4.63 -19.04
C PRO A 274 -3.62 5.12 -20.42
N ALA A 275 -3.22 6.31 -20.81
CA ALA A 275 -3.31 6.73 -22.19
C ALA A 275 -2.49 5.77 -23.06
N PRO A 276 -2.99 5.32 -24.23
CA PRO A 276 -2.22 4.50 -25.14
C PRO A 276 -0.89 5.17 -25.46
N ARG A 277 0.21 4.41 -25.45
CA ARG A 277 1.55 4.91 -25.79
C ARG A 277 1.58 5.59 -27.17
N ASP A 278 0.74 5.13 -28.08
CA ASP A 278 0.49 5.67 -29.42
C ASP A 278 -0.06 7.12 -29.42
N SER A 279 -0.43 7.64 -28.25
CA SER A 279 -0.86 9.03 -28.05
C SER A 279 0.32 9.99 -27.84
N TYR A 280 1.53 9.46 -27.66
CA TYR A 280 2.74 10.24 -27.41
C TYR A 280 3.68 10.16 -28.61
N ASP A 281 4.44 11.23 -28.84
CA ASP A 281 5.52 11.24 -29.82
C ASP A 281 6.80 10.59 -29.26
N ALA A 282 7.87 10.56 -30.08
CA ALA A 282 9.14 9.97 -29.71
C ALA A 282 9.81 10.65 -28.51
N ASP A 283 9.49 11.93 -28.28
CA ASP A 283 10.04 12.75 -27.20
C ASP A 283 9.19 12.63 -25.91
N GLY A 284 8.09 11.86 -25.95
CA GLY A 284 7.19 11.64 -24.82
C GLY A 284 6.13 12.73 -24.65
N THR A 285 5.97 13.62 -25.63
CA THR A 285 4.96 14.68 -25.61
C THR A 285 3.60 14.13 -26.01
N LEU A 286 2.57 14.48 -25.25
CA LEU A 286 1.20 14.05 -25.51
C LEU A 286 0.60 14.79 -26.72
N CYS A 287 0.22 14.04 -27.76
CA CYS A 287 -0.64 14.55 -28.82
C CYS A 287 -2.11 14.49 -28.37
N ARG A 288 -2.66 15.62 -27.89
CA ARG A 288 -4.03 15.69 -27.33
C ARG A 288 -5.12 15.23 -28.30
N SER A 289 -5.02 15.58 -29.58
CA SER A 289 -5.98 15.15 -30.60
C SER A 289 -5.93 13.63 -30.82
N ARG A 290 -4.72 13.05 -30.86
CA ARG A 290 -4.52 11.60 -30.97
C ARG A 290 -5.04 10.87 -29.73
N PHE A 291 -4.75 11.38 -28.54
CA PHE A 291 -5.27 10.84 -27.29
C PHE A 291 -6.80 10.82 -27.25
N ALA A 292 -7.45 11.92 -27.64
CA ALA A 292 -8.90 11.99 -27.72
C ALA A 292 -9.48 10.99 -28.74
N GLN A 293 -8.85 10.85 -29.91
CA GLN A 293 -9.24 9.89 -30.93
C GLN A 293 -9.14 8.44 -30.42
N LEU A 294 -7.99 8.05 -29.87
CA LEU A 294 -7.77 6.69 -29.38
C LEU A 294 -8.63 6.38 -28.15
N GLY A 295 -8.83 7.35 -27.25
CA GLY A 295 -9.76 7.23 -26.12
C GLY A 295 -11.20 6.99 -26.58
N ALA A 296 -11.64 7.68 -27.63
CA ALA A 296 -12.96 7.46 -28.23
C ALA A 296 -13.09 6.07 -28.88
N GLU A 297 -12.05 5.61 -29.59
CA GLU A 297 -12.02 4.27 -30.18
C GLU A 297 -12.08 3.17 -29.12
N LEU A 298 -11.26 3.26 -28.07
CA LEU A 298 -11.28 2.30 -26.95
C LEU A 298 -12.64 2.28 -26.26
N MET A 299 -13.20 3.45 -25.94
CA MET A 299 -14.53 3.52 -25.32
C MET A 299 -15.62 2.97 -26.23
N GLY A 300 -15.55 3.21 -27.54
CA GLY A 300 -16.47 2.64 -28.52
C GLY A 300 -16.46 1.11 -28.46
N ARG A 301 -15.27 0.51 -28.56
CA ARG A 301 -15.10 -0.94 -28.48
C ARG A 301 -15.59 -1.54 -27.17
N VAL A 302 -15.32 -0.90 -26.03
CA VAL A 302 -15.83 -1.40 -24.75
C VAL A 302 -17.36 -1.37 -24.72
N ARG A 303 -17.99 -0.30 -25.23
CA ARG A 303 -19.45 -0.15 -25.29
C ARG A 303 -20.11 -1.16 -26.23
N ASP A 304 -19.39 -1.60 -27.27
CA ASP A 304 -19.86 -2.68 -28.17
C ASP A 304 -19.85 -4.05 -27.47
N LEU A 305 -19.02 -4.22 -26.42
CA LEU A 305 -18.80 -5.50 -25.75
C LEU A 305 -19.56 -5.62 -24.42
N ARG A 306 -19.75 -4.52 -23.70
CA ARG A 306 -20.50 -4.44 -22.43
C ARG A 306 -20.91 -3.01 -22.10
N GLU A 307 -21.74 -2.85 -21.06
CA GLU A 307 -22.05 -1.53 -20.48
C GLU A 307 -21.08 -1.21 -19.32
N PRO A 308 -20.00 -0.45 -19.54
CA PRO A 308 -19.06 -0.12 -18.48
C PRO A 308 -19.66 0.89 -17.49
N LYS A 309 -19.47 0.68 -16.19
CA LYS A 309 -19.91 1.63 -15.15
C LYS A 309 -19.08 2.91 -15.16
N ARG A 310 -17.76 2.79 -15.01
CA ARG A 310 -16.84 3.94 -15.06
C ARG A 310 -15.45 3.51 -15.51
N ILE A 311 -15.05 3.99 -16.68
CA ILE A 311 -13.71 3.80 -17.24
C ILE A 311 -13.09 5.17 -17.49
N LEU A 312 -11.85 5.36 -17.06
CA LEU A 312 -11.07 6.56 -17.33
C LEU A 312 -9.73 6.18 -17.94
N PHE A 313 -9.34 6.86 -19.02
CA PHE A 313 -7.99 6.81 -19.57
C PHE A 313 -7.22 8.04 -19.09
N CYS A 314 -6.01 7.82 -18.61
CA CYS A 314 -5.26 8.82 -17.87
C CYS A 314 -3.89 9.05 -18.50
N THR A 315 -3.53 10.30 -18.76
CA THR A 315 -2.20 10.65 -19.25
C THR A 315 -1.13 10.40 -18.20
N ASP A 316 0.13 10.51 -18.62
CA ASP A 316 1.26 10.65 -17.72
C ASP A 316 1.20 12.00 -17.01
N TYR A 317 2.05 12.18 -16.00
CA TYR A 317 2.16 13.43 -15.28
C TYR A 317 2.63 14.54 -16.23
N CYS A 318 1.90 15.66 -16.25
CA CYS A 318 2.35 16.88 -16.92
C CYS A 318 3.61 17.40 -16.23
N ALA A 319 4.65 17.70 -17.01
CA ALA A 319 5.91 18.21 -16.47
C ALA A 319 5.76 19.58 -15.77
N ASP A 320 4.82 20.42 -16.23
CA ASP A 320 4.66 21.78 -15.72
C ASP A 320 3.84 21.85 -14.41
N CYS A 321 2.76 21.07 -14.31
CA CYS A 321 1.84 21.14 -13.16
C CYS A 321 1.78 19.87 -12.31
N GLY A 322 2.44 18.78 -12.72
CA GLY A 322 2.44 17.51 -11.98
C GLY A 322 1.08 16.80 -11.95
N ASN A 323 0.08 17.27 -12.69
CA ASN A 323 -1.25 16.67 -12.76
C ASN A 323 -1.39 15.77 -13.99
N ARG A 324 -2.38 14.87 -13.95
CA ARG A 324 -2.76 14.03 -15.08
C ARG A 324 -4.08 14.50 -15.67
N THR A 325 -4.20 14.38 -16.99
CA THR A 325 -5.47 14.63 -17.69
C THR A 325 -6.22 13.32 -17.85
N PHE A 326 -7.55 13.37 -17.76
CA PHE A 326 -8.42 12.21 -17.91
C PHE A 326 -9.31 12.36 -19.14
N TYR A 327 -9.39 11.31 -19.95
CA TYR A 327 -10.42 11.19 -20.97
C TYR A 327 -11.76 10.81 -20.32
N GLY A 328 -12.84 11.49 -20.72
CA GLY A 328 -14.21 11.17 -20.30
C GLY A 328 -14.70 11.89 -19.04
N LEU A 329 -13.87 12.72 -18.41
CA LEU A 329 -14.34 13.78 -17.52
C LEU A 329 -14.51 15.05 -18.35
N GLU A 330 -15.58 15.83 -18.11
CA GLU A 330 -15.64 17.20 -18.64
C GLU A 330 -14.33 17.89 -18.32
N VAL A 331 -13.82 18.58 -19.33
CA VAL A 331 -12.44 19.00 -19.49
C VAL A 331 -12.00 19.85 -18.29
N ASP A 332 -11.47 19.22 -17.25
CA ASP A 332 -10.36 19.82 -16.51
C ASP A 332 -9.18 19.76 -17.46
N GLN A 333 -9.17 20.75 -18.36
CA GLN A 333 -8.00 21.21 -19.07
C GLN A 333 -6.95 21.41 -17.98
N CYS A 334 -6.03 20.47 -17.83
CA CYS A 334 -4.70 20.88 -17.42
C CYS A 334 -4.28 21.91 -18.46
N CYS A 335 -4.40 23.20 -18.11
CA CYS A 335 -4.10 24.39 -18.90
C CYS A 335 -2.61 24.55 -19.24
N CYS A 336 -1.88 23.43 -19.34
CA CYS A 336 -0.47 23.36 -19.67
C CYS A 336 -0.31 22.78 -21.07
#